data_AF-A0A0F9WCI8-F1
#
_entry.id   AF-A0A0F9WCI8-F1
#
_cell.length_a   1.000
_cell.length_b   1.000
_cell.length_c   1.000
_cell.angle_alpha   90.00
_cell.angle_beta   90.00
_cell.angle_gamma   90.00
#
_symmetry.space_group_name_H-M   'P 1'
#
loop_
_entity.id
_entity.type
_entity.pdbx_description
1 polymer ?
#
loop_
_entity_poly.entity_id
_entity_poly.type
_entity_poly.pdbx_seq_one_letter_code
_entity_poly.pdbx_strand_id
1 'polypeptide(L)'
;MTIADILKYPVGYKFGGCELEIKHARKLRNPKDKGVWYQEVTLVDETGEMPADVKIGKRNPLRRTAEIHLIVAEIQRCETGKKIYIDQFSFPTQSEPDEWNPLLAPTDVRSRVKCWLVAANVEPGKNTDLVMTNLLAFAEHPMLEKVIDSILKG
;
A
#
# COMPACT_ATOMS: atom_id res chain seq x y z
N MET A 1 6.48 10.99 8.11
CA MET A 1 5.74 12.01 7.32
C MET A 1 4.37 12.10 7.94
N THR A 2 3.89 13.30 8.27
CA THR A 2 2.66 13.50 9.05
C THR A 2 1.45 13.81 8.17
N ILE A 3 0.24 13.68 8.69
CA ILE A 3 -1.01 14.10 8.04
C ILE A 3 -0.99 15.60 7.75
N ALA A 4 -0.46 16.42 8.67
CA ALA A 4 -0.29 17.86 8.43
C ALA A 4 0.59 18.15 7.21
N ASP A 5 1.62 17.33 6.94
CA ASP A 5 2.43 17.44 5.73
C ASP A 5 1.68 16.96 4.50
N ILE A 6 0.97 15.84 4.61
CA ILE A 6 0.19 15.25 3.52
C ILE A 6 -0.88 16.23 3.02
N LEU A 7 -1.53 16.97 3.92
CA LEU A 7 -2.56 17.95 3.59
C LEU A 7 -2.06 19.11 2.70
N LYS A 8 -0.76 19.40 2.74
CA LYS A 8 -0.13 20.44 1.91
C LYS A 8 -0.01 20.01 0.44
N TYR A 9 -0.02 18.72 0.14
CA TYR A 9 0.14 18.22 -1.23
C TYR A 9 -1.09 18.52 -2.12
N PRO A 10 -0.88 18.81 -3.42
CA PRO A 10 -1.97 19.00 -4.36
C PRO A 10 -2.70 17.69 -4.67
N VAL A 11 -3.93 17.80 -5.18
CA VAL A 11 -4.67 16.64 -5.71
C VAL A 11 -3.92 16.04 -6.89
N GLY A 12 -3.87 14.72 -6.97
CA GLY A 12 -3.09 13.94 -7.94
C GLY A 12 -1.64 13.66 -7.50
N TYR A 13 -1.19 14.23 -6.37
CA TYR A 13 0.15 13.96 -5.86
C TYR A 13 0.24 12.54 -5.31
N LYS A 14 1.27 11.80 -5.75
CA LYS A 14 1.57 10.43 -5.31
C LYS A 14 2.72 10.43 -4.30
N PHE A 15 2.59 9.63 -3.24
CA PHE A 15 3.57 9.53 -2.15
C PHE A 15 3.57 8.13 -1.52
N GLY A 16 4.57 7.87 -0.67
CA GLY A 16 4.72 6.63 0.10
C GLY A 16 5.76 6.80 1.21
N GLY A 17 6.05 5.72 1.93
CA GLY A 17 7.08 5.70 2.98
C GLY A 17 6.63 6.28 4.32
N CYS A 18 5.32 6.27 4.62
CA CYS A 18 4.80 6.75 5.89
C CYS A 18 3.89 5.75 6.59
N GLU A 19 3.94 5.76 7.91
CA GLU A 19 3.14 4.91 8.78
C GLU A 19 2.06 5.75 9.43
N LEU A 20 0.83 5.27 9.39
CA LEU A 20 -0.34 5.92 9.96
C LEU A 20 -1.19 4.87 10.68
N GLU A 21 -1.93 5.28 11.71
CA GLU A 21 -2.84 4.38 12.41
C GLU A 21 -4.24 4.43 11.81
N ILE A 22 -4.94 3.29 11.75
CA ILE A 22 -6.34 3.22 11.33
C ILE A 22 -7.26 3.48 12.53
N LYS A 23 -7.80 4.69 12.64
CA LYS A 23 -8.77 5.06 13.69
C LYS A 23 -10.15 4.42 13.48
N HIS A 24 -10.61 4.38 12.24
CA HIS A 24 -11.91 3.81 11.86
C HIS A 24 -11.80 3.06 10.54
N ALA A 25 -12.51 1.95 10.40
CA ALA A 25 -12.59 1.18 9.16
C ALA A 25 -14.05 0.82 8.88
N ARG A 26 -14.55 1.20 7.70
CA ARG A 26 -15.91 0.88 7.25
C ARG A 26 -15.98 -0.51 6.62
N LYS A 27 -17.18 -0.93 6.25
CA LYS A 27 -17.42 -2.22 5.58
C LYS A 27 -16.71 -2.27 4.23
N LEU A 28 -16.12 -3.42 3.91
CA LEU A 28 -15.56 -3.70 2.60
C LEU A 28 -16.62 -3.54 1.50
N ARG A 29 -16.22 -2.88 0.41
CA ARG A 29 -17.03 -2.72 -0.80
C ARG A 29 -16.32 -3.32 -2.01
N ASN A 30 -17.05 -4.05 -2.83
CA ASN A 30 -16.58 -4.53 -4.14
C ASN A 30 -17.50 -3.91 -5.19
N PRO A 31 -17.15 -2.75 -5.74
CA PRO A 31 -18.08 -1.99 -6.57
C PRO A 31 -18.38 -2.65 -7.92
N LYS A 32 -17.64 -3.67 -8.38
CA LYS A 32 -17.78 -4.21 -9.76
C LYS A 32 -17.44 -5.71 -9.95
N ASP A 33 -17.43 -6.54 -8.90
CA ASP A 33 -17.08 -7.99 -8.99
C ASP A 33 -15.75 -8.33 -9.72
N LYS A 34 -14.80 -7.38 -9.77
CA LYS A 34 -13.50 -7.53 -10.46
C LYS A 34 -12.39 -8.12 -9.57
N GLY A 35 -12.74 -8.82 -8.50
CA GLY A 35 -11.77 -9.37 -7.55
C GLY A 35 -11.01 -8.32 -6.70
N VAL A 36 -11.32 -7.03 -6.83
CA VAL A 36 -10.71 -5.95 -6.07
C VAL A 36 -11.72 -5.39 -5.07
N TRP A 37 -11.33 -5.41 -3.80
CA TRP A 37 -12.10 -4.84 -2.71
C TRP A 37 -11.56 -3.45 -2.36
N TYR A 38 -12.42 -2.61 -1.80
CA TYR A 38 -12.02 -1.33 -1.25
C TYR A 38 -12.56 -1.20 0.16
N GLN A 39 -11.86 -0.45 1.00
CA GLN A 39 -12.31 -0.12 2.34
C GLN A 39 -12.06 1.36 2.62
N GLU A 40 -13.11 2.06 3.01
CA GLU A 40 -12.98 3.41 3.54
C GLU A 40 -12.43 3.31 4.97
N VAL A 41 -11.36 4.05 5.25
CA VAL A 41 -10.74 4.16 6.57
C VAL A 41 -10.51 5.61 6.94
N THR A 42 -10.34 5.88 8.22
CA THR A 42 -9.81 7.16 8.72
C THR A 42 -8.43 6.88 9.27
N LEU A 43 -7.43 7.52 8.69
CA LEU A 43 -6.05 7.47 9.17
C LEU A 43 -5.83 8.59 10.20
N VAL A 44 -5.04 8.30 11.22
CA VAL A 44 -4.71 9.23 12.29
C VAL A 44 -3.23 9.20 12.60
N ASP A 45 -2.70 10.36 12.98
CA ASP A 45 -1.41 10.54 13.64
C ASP A 45 -1.53 11.67 14.68
N GLU A 46 -0.41 12.08 15.27
CA GLU A 46 -0.37 13.17 16.25
C GLU A 46 -0.79 14.54 15.70
N THR A 47 -0.83 14.71 14.38
CA THR A 47 -1.11 15.98 13.70
C THR A 47 -2.52 16.11 13.18
N GLY A 48 -3.29 15.02 13.11
CA GLY A 48 -4.71 15.08 12.75
C GLY A 48 -5.27 13.77 12.20
N GLU A 49 -6.37 13.90 11.46
CA GLU A 49 -7.08 12.78 10.85
C GLU A 49 -7.32 13.05 9.37
N MET A 50 -7.24 11.99 8.57
CA MET A 50 -7.50 12.08 7.13
C MET A 50 -8.32 10.88 6.64
N PRO A 51 -9.41 11.11 5.88
CA PRO A 51 -10.13 10.01 5.26
C PRO A 51 -9.27 9.36 4.17
N ALA A 52 -9.38 8.05 4.03
CA ALA A 52 -8.68 7.29 3.02
C ALA A 52 -9.53 6.16 2.43
N ASP A 53 -9.22 5.81 1.19
CA ASP A 53 -9.75 4.65 0.47
C ASP A 53 -8.63 3.68 0.20
N VAL A 54 -8.70 2.48 0.80
CA VAL A 54 -7.68 1.46 0.63
C VAL A 54 -8.15 0.41 -0.36
N LYS A 55 -7.35 0.17 -1.39
CA LYS A 55 -7.53 -0.96 -2.31
C LYS A 55 -7.00 -2.23 -1.66
N ILE A 56 -7.83 -3.27 -1.64
CA ILE A 56 -7.52 -4.56 -1.03
C ILE A 56 -7.67 -5.68 -2.06
N GLY A 57 -6.55 -6.35 -2.36
CA GLY A 57 -6.50 -7.43 -3.35
C GLY A 57 -7.11 -8.76 -2.88
N LYS A 58 -7.29 -8.95 -1.57
CA LYS A 58 -7.92 -10.14 -0.97
C LYS A 58 -9.09 -9.69 -0.09
N ARG A 59 -10.06 -10.56 0.18
CA ARG A 59 -11.18 -10.24 1.10
C ARG A 59 -10.73 -10.28 2.57
N ASN A 60 -9.74 -9.48 2.93
CA ASN A 60 -9.22 -9.36 4.29
C ASN A 60 -9.42 -7.91 4.78
N PRO A 61 -10.40 -7.64 5.64
CA PRO A 61 -10.69 -6.29 6.10
C PRO A 61 -9.57 -5.77 7.01
N LEU A 62 -9.25 -4.49 6.83
CA LEU A 62 -8.42 -3.73 7.75
C LEU A 62 -9.13 -3.58 9.09
N ARG A 63 -8.33 -3.62 10.17
CA ARG A 63 -8.80 -3.53 11.54
C ARG A 63 -8.53 -2.13 12.11
N ARG A 64 -9.38 -1.71 13.05
CA ARG A 64 -9.14 -0.53 13.87
C ARG A 64 -7.86 -0.72 14.71
N THR A 65 -7.18 0.39 14.99
CA THR A 65 -5.88 0.49 15.70
C THR A 65 -4.72 -0.24 15.04
N ALA A 66 -4.89 -0.72 13.80
CA ALA A 66 -3.79 -1.28 13.05
C ALA A 66 -2.95 -0.15 12.46
N GLU A 67 -1.63 -0.26 12.59
CA GLU A 67 -0.69 0.58 11.85
C GLU A 67 -0.62 0.11 10.40
N ILE A 68 -0.62 1.05 9.47
CA ILE A 68 -0.49 0.80 8.04
C ILE A 68 0.65 1.63 7.49
N HIS A 69 1.59 0.95 6.83
CA HIS A 69 2.67 1.58 6.09
C HIS A 69 2.22 1.78 4.63
N LEU A 70 2.08 3.04 4.24
CA LEU A 70 1.68 3.45 2.90
C LEU A 70 2.86 3.32 1.95
N ILE A 71 2.71 2.52 0.89
CA ILE A 71 3.75 2.29 -0.13
C ILE A 71 3.44 3.12 -1.37
N VAL A 72 2.19 3.03 -1.86
CA VAL A 72 1.69 3.86 -2.95
C VAL A 72 0.37 4.46 -2.54
N ALA A 73 0.37 5.77 -2.36
CA ALA A 73 -0.80 6.57 -2.05
C ALA A 73 -0.91 7.78 -2.98
N GLU A 74 -2.13 8.25 -3.21
CA GLU A 74 -2.44 9.41 -4.06
C GLU A 74 -3.46 10.32 -3.36
N ILE A 75 -3.26 11.64 -3.44
CA ILE A 75 -4.24 12.61 -2.95
C ILE A 75 -5.40 12.75 -3.92
N GLN A 76 -6.61 12.45 -3.48
CA GLN A 76 -7.84 12.59 -4.28
C GLN A 76 -8.82 13.58 -3.66
N ARG A 77 -9.77 14.07 -4.46
CA ARG A 77 -10.92 14.82 -3.95
C ARG A 77 -11.98 13.89 -3.37
N CYS A 78 -12.64 14.35 -2.33
CA CYS A 78 -13.90 13.80 -1.81
C CYS A 78 -14.91 14.94 -1.61
N GLU A 79 -16.14 14.61 -1.23
CA GLU A 79 -17.21 15.58 -0.99
C GLU A 79 -16.82 16.64 0.07
N THR A 80 -16.02 16.25 1.06
CA THR A 80 -15.63 17.09 2.19
C THR A 80 -14.23 17.71 2.07
N GLY A 81 -13.51 17.47 0.96
CA GLY A 81 -12.16 18.01 0.76
C GLY A 81 -11.20 17.04 0.09
N LYS A 82 -10.07 16.76 0.76
CA LYS A 82 -9.06 15.80 0.28
C LYS A 82 -9.20 14.48 1.03
N LYS A 83 -8.91 13.38 0.33
CA LYS A 83 -8.72 12.04 0.90
C LYS A 83 -7.48 11.39 0.32
N ILE A 84 -7.00 10.34 0.97
CA ILE A 84 -5.89 9.53 0.46
C ILE A 84 -6.47 8.30 -0.25
N TYR A 85 -6.04 8.02 -1.47
CA TYR A 85 -6.26 6.73 -2.11
C TYR A 85 -5.01 5.88 -1.95
N ILE A 86 -5.12 4.71 -1.33
CA ILE A 86 -4.00 3.80 -1.07
C ILE A 86 -4.11 2.61 -2.03
N ASP A 87 -3.18 2.54 -2.99
CA ASP A 87 -3.09 1.44 -3.95
C ASP A 87 -2.26 0.27 -3.41
N GLN A 88 -1.19 0.57 -2.68
CA GLN A 88 -0.30 -0.43 -2.08
C GLN A 88 0.10 -0.03 -0.67
N PHE A 89 0.11 -1.02 0.21
CA PHE A 89 0.47 -0.86 1.62
C PHE A 89 1.07 -2.15 2.17
N SER A 90 1.71 -2.03 3.33
CA SER A 90 2.09 -3.15 4.18
C SER A 90 1.67 -2.86 5.61
N PHE A 91 1.53 -3.91 6.42
CA PHE A 91 1.53 -3.74 7.86
C PHE A 91 2.98 -3.76 8.34
N PRO A 92 3.36 -2.94 9.32
CA PRO A 92 4.62 -3.15 10.01
C PRO A 92 4.58 -4.57 10.56
N THR A 93 5.49 -5.42 10.09
CA THR A 93 5.71 -6.73 10.69
C THR A 93 6.07 -6.46 12.14
N GLN A 94 5.17 -6.80 13.07
CA GLN A 94 5.58 -6.94 14.46
C GLN A 94 6.78 -7.87 14.43
N SER A 95 7.90 -7.35 14.91
CA SER A 95 9.15 -8.08 15.14
C SER A 95 8.97 -9.07 16.29
N GLU A 96 7.95 -9.92 16.22
CA GLU A 96 8.18 -11.29 16.64
C GLU A 96 9.10 -11.88 15.56
N PRO A 97 10.14 -12.62 15.92
CA PRO A 97 10.85 -13.40 14.93
C PRO A 97 9.79 -14.33 14.35
N ASP A 98 9.27 -14.00 13.16
CA ASP A 98 8.61 -14.95 12.30
C ASP A 98 9.62 -16.09 12.20
N GLU A 99 9.43 -17.14 13.02
CA GLU A 99 9.97 -18.46 12.71
C GLU A 99 9.67 -18.62 11.24
N TRP A 100 10.72 -18.63 10.42
CA TRP A 100 10.60 -18.72 8.97
C TRP A 100 9.58 -19.82 8.69
N ASN A 101 8.36 -19.43 8.33
CA ASN A 101 7.29 -20.38 8.15
C ASN A 101 7.32 -20.73 6.67
N PRO A 102 7.89 -21.89 6.26
CA PRO A 102 8.00 -22.26 4.86
C PRO A 102 6.63 -22.43 4.18
N LEU A 103 5.53 -22.29 4.92
CA LEU A 103 4.16 -22.31 4.43
C LEU A 103 3.60 -20.92 4.07
N LEU A 104 4.36 -19.83 4.20
CA LEU A 104 3.97 -18.54 3.61
C LEU A 104 3.80 -18.76 2.11
N ALA A 105 2.54 -18.79 1.67
CA ALA A 105 2.19 -19.08 0.29
C ALA A 105 3.04 -18.20 -0.65
N PRO A 106 3.59 -18.73 -1.77
CA PRO A 106 4.45 -18.00 -2.69
C PRO A 106 3.89 -16.64 -3.15
N THR A 107 2.57 -16.48 -3.08
CA THR A 107 1.84 -15.23 -3.35
C THR A 107 2.18 -14.08 -2.39
N ASP A 108 2.44 -14.35 -1.11
CA ASP A 108 2.80 -13.31 -0.13
C ASP A 108 4.24 -12.84 -0.30
N VAL A 109 5.17 -13.75 -0.63
CA VAL A 109 6.56 -13.40 -0.97
C VAL A 109 6.59 -12.54 -2.25
N ARG A 110 5.85 -12.94 -3.28
CA ARG A 110 5.74 -12.18 -4.52
C ARG A 110 5.17 -10.78 -4.30
N SER A 111 4.14 -10.66 -3.47
CA SER A 111 3.52 -9.36 -3.16
C SER A 111 4.49 -8.47 -2.39
N ARG A 112 5.24 -9.02 -1.42
CA ARG A 112 6.28 -8.28 -0.68
C ARG A 112 7.41 -7.80 -1.59
N VAL A 113 7.92 -8.64 -2.48
CA VAL A 113 8.97 -8.26 -3.45
C VAL A 113 8.48 -7.18 -4.41
N LYS A 114 7.25 -7.28 -4.93
CA LYS A 114 6.66 -6.23 -5.77
C LYS A 114 6.53 -4.90 -5.03
N CYS A 115 6.00 -4.94 -3.80
CA CYS A 115 5.90 -3.77 -2.93
C CYS A 115 7.26 -3.12 -2.67
N TRP A 116 8.31 -3.90 -2.40
CA TRP A 116 9.68 -3.41 -2.19
C TRP A 116 10.25 -2.70 -3.42
N LEU A 117 10.10 -3.31 -4.60
CA LEU A 117 10.60 -2.72 -5.85
C LEU A 117 9.90 -1.41 -6.19
N VAL A 118 8.59 -1.31 -5.90
CA VAL A 118 7.82 -0.07 -6.07
C VAL A 118 8.25 0.97 -5.04
N ALA A 119 8.35 0.61 -3.76
CA ALA A 119 8.79 1.49 -2.69
C ALA A 119 10.17 2.12 -2.97
N ALA A 120 11.13 1.32 -3.45
CA ALA A 120 12.48 1.78 -3.78
C ALA A 120 12.53 2.82 -4.91
N ASN A 121 11.45 2.96 -5.68
CA ASN A 121 11.38 3.81 -6.86
C ASN A 121 10.36 4.96 -6.73
N VAL A 122 9.51 4.94 -5.70
CA VAL A 122 8.65 6.06 -5.33
C VAL A 122 9.48 7.03 -4.48
N GLU A 123 10.22 7.91 -5.15
CA GLU A 123 10.82 9.07 -4.51
C GLU A 123 9.94 10.31 -4.69
N PRO A 124 9.88 11.22 -3.69
CA PRO A 124 9.21 12.50 -3.84
C PRO A 124 9.77 13.28 -5.05
N GLY A 125 8.90 13.66 -5.99
CA GLY A 125 9.26 14.51 -7.14
C GLY A 125 9.75 13.78 -8.40
N LYS A 126 9.86 12.44 -8.41
CA LYS A 126 10.12 11.69 -9.66
C LYS A 126 8.83 11.42 -10.44
N ASN A 127 8.94 11.39 -11.76
CA ASN A 127 7.82 11.13 -12.67
C ASN A 127 7.34 9.68 -12.50
N THR A 128 6.31 9.53 -11.67
CA THR A 128 5.81 8.25 -11.15
C THR A 128 5.17 7.38 -12.24
N ASP A 129 4.74 7.95 -13.36
CA ASP A 129 4.07 7.20 -14.43
C ASP A 129 5.06 6.38 -15.28
N LEU A 130 6.25 6.92 -15.56
CA LEU A 130 7.31 6.18 -16.27
C LEU A 130 7.90 5.08 -15.39
N VAL A 131 8.05 5.38 -14.10
CA VAL A 131 8.49 4.45 -13.06
C VAL A 131 7.49 3.32 -12.85
N MET A 132 6.18 3.63 -12.72
CA MET A 132 5.14 2.61 -12.63
C MET A 132 5.08 1.73 -13.87
N THR A 133 5.23 2.30 -15.07
CA THR A 133 5.19 1.52 -16.31
C THR A 133 6.37 0.54 -16.39
N ASN A 134 7.58 1.00 -16.06
CA ASN A 134 8.76 0.14 -16.04
C ASN A 134 8.72 -0.90 -14.91
N LEU A 135 8.15 -0.55 -13.75
CA LEU A 135 7.98 -1.48 -12.63
C LEU A 135 6.89 -2.51 -12.86
N LEU A 136 5.78 -2.13 -13.50
CA LEU A 136 4.75 -3.08 -13.90
C LEU A 136 5.29 -4.02 -14.97
N ALA A 137 6.03 -3.50 -15.96
CA ALA A 137 6.74 -4.32 -16.94
C ALA A 137 7.75 -5.27 -16.27
N PHE A 138 8.51 -4.81 -15.26
CA PHE A 138 9.42 -5.65 -14.49
C PHE A 138 8.68 -6.66 -13.60
N ALA A 139 7.54 -6.28 -13.03
CA ALA A 139 6.69 -7.13 -12.19
C ALA A 139 6.03 -8.28 -12.97
N GLU A 140 5.95 -8.12 -14.29
CA GLU A 140 5.50 -9.12 -15.28
C GLU A 140 6.68 -9.79 -15.99
N HIS A 141 7.91 -9.34 -15.77
CA HIS A 141 9.09 -9.85 -16.45
C HIS A 141 9.48 -11.25 -15.93
N PRO A 142 9.82 -12.22 -16.81
CA PRO A 142 10.18 -13.58 -16.40
C PRO A 142 11.36 -13.68 -15.44
N MET A 143 12.22 -12.67 -15.38
CA MET A 143 13.32 -12.62 -14.41
C MET A 143 12.83 -12.48 -12.97
N LEU A 144 11.68 -11.86 -12.73
CA LEU A 144 11.13 -11.76 -11.38
C LEU A 144 10.84 -13.16 -10.81
N GLU A 145 10.29 -14.06 -11.62
CA GLU A 145 10.06 -15.45 -11.21
C GLU A 145 11.37 -16.17 -10.90
N LYS A 146 12.43 -15.93 -11.69
CA LYS A 146 13.76 -16.50 -11.41
C LYS A 146 14.36 -15.99 -10.10
N VAL A 147 14.19 -14.69 -9.81
CA VAL A 147 14.66 -14.08 -8.55
C VAL A 147 13.86 -14.61 -7.37
N ILE A 148 12.53 -14.70 -7.49
CA ILE A 148 11.66 -15.28 -6.47
C ILE A 148 12.02 -16.75 -6.22
N ASP A 149 12.18 -17.54 -7.27
CA ASP A 149 12.60 -18.94 -7.17
C ASP A 149 13.96 -19.10 -6.50
N SER A 150 14.94 -18.25 -6.84
CA SER A 150 16.26 -18.29 -6.20
C SER A 150 16.22 -17.94 -4.71
N ILE A 151 15.31 -17.05 -4.30
CA ILE A 151 15.11 -16.68 -2.89
C ILE A 151 14.38 -17.80 -2.14
N LEU A 152 13.40 -18.43 -2.79
CA LEU A 152 12.59 -19.51 -2.19
C LEU A 152 13.32 -20.86 -2.13
N LYS A 153 14.22 -21.13 -3.06
CA LYS A 153 14.90 -22.43 -3.19
C LYS A 153 16.17 -22.58 -2.38
N GLY A 154 16.74 -21.48 -1.84
CA GLY A 154 17.87 -21.48 -0.90
C GLY A 154 19.00 -22.42 -1.26
#